data_AF-A0A0F2LUZ8-F1
#
_entry.id   AF-A0A0F2LUZ8-F1
#
_cell.length_a   1.000
_cell.length_b   1.000
_cell.length_c   1.000
_cell.angle_alpha   90.00
_cell.angle_beta   90.00
_cell.angle_gamma   90.00
#
_symmetry.space_group_name_H-M   'P 1'
#
loop_
_entity.id
_entity.type
_entity.pdbx_description
1 polymer ?
#
loop_
_entity_poly.entity_id
_entity_poly.type
_entity_poly.pdbx_seq_one_letter_code
_entity_poly.pdbx_strand_id
1 'polypeptide(L)' 'MQCYIKEGDQTCVEICGKIICDPETVKDYGALCEKCNKGDRKSCQEMMARFGCWSTTGWWL' A
#
# COMPACT_ATOMS: atom_id res chain seq x y z
N MET A 1 -3.13 1.22 -9.66
CA MET A 1 -2.56 0.32 -8.64
C MET A 1 -3.70 -0.23 -7.80
N GLN A 2 -3.71 -1.53 -7.50
CA GLN A 2 -4.64 -2.07 -6.50
C GLN A 2 -3.96 -1.98 -5.14
N CYS A 3 -4.53 -1.19 -4.22
CA CYS A 3 -4.01 -1.06 -2.85
C CYS A 3 -4.41 -2.24 -1.96
N TYR A 4 -5.49 -2.91 -2.31
CA TYR A 4 -6.08 -4.00 -1.55
C TYR A 4 -6.20 -5.24 -2.42
N ILE A 5 -5.95 -6.39 -1.82
CA ILE A 5 -6.14 -7.72 -2.38
C ILE A 5 -7.23 -8.42 -1.57
N LYS A 6 -8.00 -9.28 -2.22
CA LYS A 6 -8.93 -10.17 -1.53
C LYS A 6 -8.36 -11.57 -1.50
N GLU A 7 -8.11 -12.10 -0.30
CA GLU A 7 -7.86 -13.53 -0.07
C GLU A 7 -9.06 -14.11 0.67
N GLY A 8 -9.90 -14.85 -0.05
CA GLY A 8 -11.17 -15.35 0.47
C GLY A 8 -12.07 -14.20 0.95
N ASP A 9 -12.44 -14.24 2.24
CA ASP A 9 -13.25 -13.21 2.90
C ASP A 9 -12.41 -12.08 3.53
N GLN A 10 -11.08 -12.15 3.46
CA GLN A 10 -10.18 -11.19 4.08
C GLN A 10 -9.68 -10.15 3.07
N THR A 11 -9.62 -8.89 3.53
CA THR A 11 -8.97 -7.81 2.79
C THR A 11 -7.54 -7.71 3.26
N CYS A 12 -6.60 -7.84 2.33
CA CYS A 12 -5.18 -7.84 2.57
C CYS A 12 -4.52 -6.75 1.73
N VAL A 13 -3.26 -6.45 2.01
CA VAL A 13 -2.43 -5.54 1.23
C VAL A 13 -1.17 -6.26 0.79
N GLU A 14 -0.68 -5.94 -0.41
CA GLU A 14 0.63 -6.42 -0.84
C GLU A 14 1.69 -5.37 -0.47
N ILE A 15 2.57 -5.74 0.46
CA ILE A 15 3.72 -4.94 0.83
C ILE A 15 4.96 -5.74 0.44
N CYS A 16 5.76 -5.23 -0.49
CA CYS A 16 6.99 -5.89 -0.92
C CYS A 16 6.83 -7.32 -1.48
N GLY A 17 5.71 -7.65 -2.13
CA GLY A 17 5.43 -9.03 -2.57
C GLY A 17 5.05 -9.99 -1.43
N LYS A 18 4.80 -9.46 -0.22
CA LYS A 18 4.18 -10.20 0.89
C LYS A 18 2.74 -9.76 1.05
N ILE A 19 1.85 -10.74 1.16
CA ILE A 19 0.45 -10.50 1.49
C ILE A 19 0.33 -10.34 3.00
N ILE A 20 -0.22 -9.22 3.44
CA ILE A 20 -0.48 -8.93 4.85
C ILE A 20 -1.97 -8.66 5.01
N CYS A 21 -2.63 -9.50 5.79
CA CYS A 21 -4.07 -9.42 6.09
C CYS A 21 -4.35 -8.85 7.49
N ASP A 22 -3.32 -8.37 8.17
CA ASP A 22 -3.45 -7.72 9.48
C ASP A 22 -4.32 -6.45 9.35
N PRO A 23 -5.43 -6.33 10.11
CA PRO A 23 -6.37 -5.21 9.97
C PRO A 23 -5.76 -3.83 10.22
N GLU A 24 -4.81 -3.71 11.15
CA GLU A 24 -4.15 -2.43 11.43
C GLU A 24 -3.23 -2.06 10.26
N THR A 25 -2.44 -3.02 9.78
CA THR A 25 -1.55 -2.82 8.63
C THR A 25 -2.33 -2.51 7.36
N VAL A 26 -3.43 -3.22 7.11
CA VAL A 26 -4.30 -3.02 5.95
C VAL A 26 -4.93 -1.64 5.97
N LYS A 27 -5.35 -1.16 7.14
CA LYS A 27 -5.91 0.19 7.30
C LYS A 27 -4.87 1.27 7.05
N ASP A 28 -3.69 1.15 7.65
CA ASP A 28 -2.64 2.17 7.57
C ASP A 28 -2.00 2.22 6.17
N TYR A 29 -1.52 1.07 5.69
CA TYR A 29 -0.92 0.96 4.36
C TYR A 29 -1.93 1.24 3.25
N GLY A 30 -3.14 0.69 3.36
CA GLY A 30 -4.19 0.89 2.37
C GLY A 30 -4.59 2.36 2.25
N ALA A 31 -4.74 3.08 3.37
CA ALA A 31 -5.06 4.50 3.35
C ALA A 31 -3.94 5.35 2.73
N LEU A 32 -2.68 5.03 3.02
CA LEU A 32 -1.52 5.69 2.42
C LEU A 32 -1.42 5.41 0.91
N CYS A 33 -1.64 4.16 0.51
CA CYS A 33 -1.65 3.74 -0.89
C CYS A 33 -2.75 4.44 -1.69
N GLU A 34 -3.98 4.54 -1.15
CA GLU A 34 -5.09 5.25 -1.79
C GLU A 34 -4.78 6.74 -1.99
N LYS A 35 -4.20 7.40 -0.98
CA LYS A 35 -3.78 8.80 -1.09
C LYS A 35 -2.65 8.97 -2.11
N CYS A 36 -1.67 8.08 -2.08
CA CYS A 36 -0.57 8.09 -3.04
C CYS A 36 -1.08 7.90 -4.48
N ASN A 37 -2.00 6.96 -4.72
CA ASN A 37 -2.63 6.73 -6.02
C ASN A 37 -3.43 7.94 -6.52
N LYS A 38 -3.95 8.77 -5.61
CA LYS A 38 -4.63 10.03 -5.93
C LYS A 38 -3.66 11.19 -6.21
N GLY A 39 -2.35 10.96 -6.16
CA GLY A 39 -1.31 11.94 -6.45
C GLY A 39 -0.74 12.65 -5.22
N ASP A 40 -1.07 12.22 -4.00
CA ASP A 40 -0.49 12.78 -2.78
C ASP A 40 0.96 12.30 -2.59
N ARG A 41 1.90 13.16 -3.00
CA ARG A 41 3.34 12.90 -2.92
C ARG A 41 3.82 12.56 -1.51
N LYS A 42 3.26 13.19 -0.48
CA LYS A 42 3.68 12.99 0.92
C LYS A 42 3.28 11.61 1.40
N SER A 43 2.08 11.16 1.05
CA SER A 43 1.59 9.83 1.37
C SER A 43 2.41 8.75 0.70
N CYS A 44 2.85 8.96 -0.55
CA CYS A 44 3.80 8.05 -1.22
C CYS A 44 5.14 7.97 -0.47
N GLN A 45 5.69 9.12 -0.04
CA GLN A 45 6.94 9.17 0.73
C GLN A 45 6.79 8.52 2.10
N GLU A 46 5.69 8.77 2.80
CA GLU A 46 5.39 8.18 4.11
C GLU A 46 5.20 6.66 4.01
N MET A 47 4.51 6.20 2.97
CA MET A 47 4.36 4.78 2.68
C MET A 47 5.71 4.11 2.45
N MET A 48 6.59 4.73 1.64
CA MET A 48 7.95 4.23 1.45
C MET A 48 8.80 4.28 2.73
N ALA A 49 8.69 5.34 3.53
CA ALA A 49 9.45 5.48 4.76
C ALA A 49 9.06 4.46 5.83
N ARG A 50 7.76 4.15 5.95
CA ARG A 50 7.23 3.21 6.95
C ARG A 50 7.38 1.75 6.52
N PHE A 51 7.09 1.45 5.26
CA PHE A 51 6.98 0.07 4.77
C PHE A 51 8.14 -0.35 3.86
N GLY A 52 9.03 0.58 3.52
CA GLY A 52 10.32 0.28 2.90
C GLY A 52 10.27 -0.19 1.44
N CYS A 53 9.09 -0.20 0.80
CA CYS A 53 8.95 -0.79 -0.53
C CYS A 53 8.50 0.17 -1.62
N TRP A 54 9.29 0.13 -2.69
CA TRP A 54 9.19 0.93 -3.91
C TRP A 54 8.30 0.26 -4.98
N SER A 55 7.78 -0.95 -4.74
CA SER A 55 7.11 -1.76 -5.78
C SER A 55 5.73 -1.27 -6.18
N THR A 56 5.10 -0.40 -5.38
CA THR A 56 3.71 0.06 -5.56
C THR A 56 3.59 1.54 -5.89
N THR A 57 4.67 2.23 -6.22
CA THR A 57 4.58 3.57 -6.83
C THR A 57 5.34 3.53 -8.16
N GLY A 58 4.60 3.54 -9.26
CA GLY A 58 5.15 3.67 -10.61
C GLY A 58 5.73 5.06 -10.84
N TRP A 59 6.66 5.50 -9.98
CA TRP A 59 7.24 6.83 -9.99
C TRP A 59 8.56 6.93 -10.76
N TRP A 60 8.78 5.98 -11.67
CA TRP A 60 9.90 5.96 -12.60
C TRP A 60 9.49 5.70 -14.06
N LEU A 61 8.27 6.09 -14.46
CA LEU A 61 7.88 6.28 -15.87
C LEU A 61 7.02 7.55 -16.01
#